data_AF-A0A5P2X6F8-F1
#
_entry.id   AF-A0A5P2X6F8-F1
#
_cell.length_a   1.000
_cell.length_b   1.000
_cell.length_c   1.000
_cell.angle_alpha   90.00
_cell.angle_beta   90.00
_cell.angle_gamma   90.00
#
_symmetry.space_group_name_H-M   'P 1'
#
loop_
_entity.id
_entity.type
_entity.pdbx_description
1 polymer ?
#
loop_
_entity_poly.entity_id
_entity_poly.type
_entity_poly.pdbx_seq_one_letter_code
_entity_poly.pdbx_strand_id
1 'polypeptide(L)'
;MAVSKRLRYEVLRRDNHACRYCGATAPGVKLNVDHVIPQALGGSDKPDNLVTSCTDCNAGKTSSMPNAQPITDVDQEAFRQAVADKQAASKQRELVAAHLYATWRWAWERTGSPAPVDGDVRYFARRLFAMLNRGLSAQLDLTEIVFQAGSDLGIDPTDYLPLEYLTEEERAHRAVPTDEEFERARGAYPAWWAGWEKRDPAPPADWADHTFRRQLRQALTAGFQGDVIAQAAHAAGLAMSAELVAFLPETRSSGGGN
;
A
#
# COMPACT_ATOMS: atom_id res chain seq x y z
N MET A 1 -11.49 -0.14 -20.26
CA MET A 1 -12.67 -0.92 -20.66
C MET A 1 -12.29 -1.78 -21.86
N ALA A 2 -13.03 -2.86 -22.15
CA ALA A 2 -12.77 -3.66 -23.35
C ALA A 2 -13.30 -2.93 -24.60
N VAL A 3 -12.50 -2.90 -25.67
CA VAL A 3 -12.89 -2.35 -26.98
C VAL A 3 -14.17 -3.05 -27.45
N SER A 4 -15.20 -2.28 -27.81
CA SER A 4 -16.49 -2.84 -28.21
C SER A 4 -16.37 -3.71 -29.47
N LYS A 5 -17.25 -4.71 -29.63
CA LYS A 5 -17.26 -5.56 -30.85
C LYS A 5 -17.39 -4.75 -32.14
N ARG A 6 -18.20 -3.68 -32.10
CA ARG A 6 -18.39 -2.76 -33.23
C ARG A 6 -17.09 -2.04 -33.57
N LEU A 7 -16.46 -1.40 -32.59
CA LEU A 7 -15.21 -0.67 -32.78
C LEU A 7 -14.09 -1.60 -33.24
N ARG A 8 -14.04 -2.83 -32.70
CA ARG A 8 -13.12 -3.86 -33.17
C ARG A 8 -13.30 -4.16 -34.66
N TYR A 9 -14.54 -4.34 -35.11
CA TYR A 9 -14.84 -4.57 -36.52
C TYR A 9 -14.45 -3.37 -37.40
N GLU A 10 -14.74 -2.14 -36.95
CA GLU A 10 -14.40 -0.91 -37.68
C GLU A 10 -12.88 -0.75 -37.86
N VAL A 11 -12.08 -1.03 -36.83
CA VAL A 11 -10.61 -0.99 -36.88
C VAL A 11 -10.06 -2.07 -37.83
N LEU A 12 -10.53 -3.31 -37.70
CA LEU A 12 -10.12 -4.41 -38.59
C LEU A 12 -10.45 -4.12 -40.05
N ARG A 13 -11.62 -3.52 -40.32
CA ARG A 13 -12.04 -3.12 -41.67
C ARG A 13 -11.18 -1.99 -42.21
N ARG A 14 -10.90 -0.95 -41.41
CA ARG A 14 -10.04 0.18 -41.79
C ARG A 14 -8.65 -0.31 -42.20
N ASP A 15 -8.11 -1.25 -41.46
CA ASP A 15 -6.75 -1.78 -41.67
C ASP A 15 -6.71 -2.95 -42.67
N ASN A 16 -7.79 -3.14 -43.44
CA ASN A 16 -7.92 -4.17 -44.47
C ASN A 16 -7.63 -5.60 -43.96
N HIS A 17 -7.98 -5.89 -42.71
CA HIS A 17 -7.69 -7.18 -42.05
C HIS A 17 -6.21 -7.57 -42.18
N ALA A 18 -5.32 -6.59 -42.07
CA ALA A 18 -3.87 -6.76 -42.10
C ALA A 18 -3.24 -6.19 -40.82
N CYS A 19 -2.24 -6.87 -40.29
CA CYS A 19 -1.42 -6.35 -39.20
C CYS A 19 -0.72 -5.06 -39.65
N ARG A 20 -0.91 -3.95 -38.93
CA ARG A 20 -0.26 -2.66 -39.23
C ARG A 20 1.25 -2.66 -38.91
N TYR A 21 1.74 -3.66 -38.17
CA TYR A 21 3.16 -3.80 -37.84
C TYR A 21 3.94 -4.62 -38.86
N CYS A 22 3.42 -5.78 -39.28
CA CYS A 22 4.14 -6.73 -40.14
C CYS A 22 3.47 -7.02 -41.49
N GLY A 23 2.28 -6.49 -41.74
CA GLY A 23 1.51 -6.71 -42.97
C GLY A 23 0.80 -8.07 -43.08
N ALA A 24 1.00 -9.00 -42.14
CA ALA A 24 0.35 -10.32 -42.18
C ALA A 24 -1.19 -10.21 -42.11
N THR A 25 -1.88 -11.00 -42.93
CA THR A 25 -3.35 -10.94 -43.10
C THR A 25 -4.08 -12.15 -42.55
N ALA A 26 -5.36 -11.97 -42.20
CA ALA A 26 -6.26 -13.08 -41.93
C ALA A 26 -6.59 -13.88 -43.21
N PRO A 27 -6.86 -15.20 -43.13
CA PRO A 27 -6.85 -16.04 -41.91
C PRO A 27 -5.46 -16.57 -41.52
N GLY A 28 -4.40 -16.23 -42.28
CA GLY A 28 -3.04 -16.74 -42.05
C GLY A 28 -2.43 -16.37 -40.68
N VAL A 29 -2.94 -15.31 -40.04
CA VAL A 29 -2.64 -14.96 -38.65
C VAL A 29 -3.93 -14.60 -37.90
N LYS A 30 -3.91 -14.80 -36.57
CA LYS A 30 -4.96 -14.27 -35.69
C LYS A 30 -4.72 -12.78 -35.45
N LEU A 31 -5.73 -11.97 -35.76
CA LEU A 31 -5.69 -10.52 -35.61
C LEU A 31 -6.39 -10.06 -34.33
N ASN A 32 -5.82 -9.03 -33.71
CA ASN A 32 -6.31 -8.33 -32.53
C ASN A 32 -6.37 -6.84 -32.82
N VAL A 33 -7.02 -6.10 -31.92
CA VAL A 33 -6.97 -4.64 -31.90
C VAL A 33 -6.09 -4.25 -30.72
N ASP A 34 -5.12 -3.40 -30.99
CA ASP A 34 -4.05 -2.99 -30.08
C ASP A 34 -4.03 -1.46 -29.97
N HIS A 35 -3.72 -0.98 -28.77
CA HIS A 35 -3.63 0.44 -28.44
C HIS A 35 -2.24 0.96 -28.75
N VAL A 36 -2.09 1.85 -29.72
CA VAL A 36 -0.76 2.32 -30.11
C VAL A 36 -0.07 3.03 -28.95
N ILE A 37 -0.74 4.01 -28.33
CA ILE A 37 -0.45 4.47 -26.98
C ILE A 37 -1.12 3.49 -26.01
N PRO A 38 -0.37 2.73 -25.20
CA PRO A 38 -0.96 1.78 -24.25
C PRO A 38 -1.97 2.45 -23.31
N GLN A 39 -3.02 1.73 -22.93
CA GLN A 39 -3.97 2.23 -21.91
C GLN A 39 -3.28 2.61 -20.60
N ALA A 40 -2.23 1.86 -20.21
CA ALA A 40 -1.43 2.16 -19.02
C ALA A 40 -0.63 3.47 -19.12
N LEU A 41 -0.53 4.06 -20.31
CA LEU A 41 0.08 5.36 -20.61
C LEU A 41 -0.98 6.44 -20.88
N GLY A 42 -2.27 6.17 -20.62
CA GLY A 42 -3.36 7.10 -20.89
C GLY A 42 -3.92 7.02 -22.31
N GLY A 43 -3.54 6.00 -23.08
CA GLY A 43 -4.07 5.79 -24.43
C GLY A 43 -5.58 5.61 -24.45
N SER A 44 -6.26 6.30 -25.36
CA SER A 44 -7.71 6.27 -25.47
C SER A 44 -8.23 5.05 -26.24
N ASP A 45 -9.49 4.69 -26.03
CA ASP A 45 -10.21 3.69 -26.85
C ASP A 45 -10.76 4.30 -28.16
N LYS A 46 -10.27 5.46 -28.60
CA LYS A 46 -10.72 6.06 -29.87
C LYS A 46 -10.06 5.37 -31.06
N PRO A 47 -10.72 5.32 -32.23
CA PRO A 47 -10.17 4.67 -33.42
C PRO A 47 -8.78 5.13 -33.84
N ASP A 48 -8.43 6.40 -33.60
CA ASP A 48 -7.12 7.00 -33.91
C ASP A 48 -5.96 6.38 -33.10
N ASN A 49 -6.23 5.86 -31.91
CA ASN A 49 -5.26 5.17 -31.05
C ASN A 49 -5.32 3.63 -31.17
N LEU A 50 -6.19 3.09 -32.02
CA LEU A 50 -6.37 1.65 -32.19
C LEU A 50 -5.88 1.19 -33.54
N VAL A 51 -5.17 0.05 -33.59
CA VAL A 51 -4.68 -0.57 -34.82
C VAL A 51 -4.86 -2.08 -34.80
N THR A 52 -4.88 -2.68 -35.99
CA THR A 52 -4.89 -4.13 -36.17
C THR A 52 -3.48 -4.70 -35.98
N SER A 53 -3.35 -5.69 -35.10
CA SER A 53 -2.08 -6.36 -34.77
C SER A 53 -2.25 -7.87 -34.86
N CYS A 54 -1.30 -8.62 -35.42
CA CYS A 54 -1.30 -10.07 -35.25
C CYS A 54 -0.92 -10.45 -33.80
N THR A 55 -1.23 -11.67 -33.37
CA THR A 55 -0.88 -12.17 -32.03
C THR A 55 0.61 -12.03 -31.72
N ASP A 56 1.50 -12.33 -32.68
CA ASP A 56 2.94 -12.31 -32.47
C ASP A 56 3.47 -10.88 -32.26
N CYS A 57 3.04 -9.92 -33.10
CA CYS A 57 3.41 -8.51 -32.92
C CYS A 57 2.83 -7.94 -31.63
N ASN A 58 1.57 -8.28 -31.29
CA ASN A 58 0.94 -7.82 -30.06
C ASN A 58 1.67 -8.35 -28.81
N ALA A 59 2.13 -9.60 -28.84
CA ALA A 59 2.94 -10.19 -27.76
C ALA A 59 4.36 -9.60 -27.70
N GLY A 60 4.96 -9.26 -28.84
CA GLY A 60 6.28 -8.59 -28.88
C GLY A 60 6.26 -7.15 -28.36
N LYS A 61 5.10 -6.48 -28.41
CA LYS A 61 4.94 -5.10 -27.95
C LYS A 61 4.98 -4.96 -26.42
N THR A 62 4.67 -6.02 -25.66
CA THR A 62 4.73 -5.99 -24.18
C THR A 62 6.14 -5.83 -23.61
N SER A 63 7.21 -5.98 -24.41
CA SER A 63 8.59 -5.96 -23.94
C SER A 63 9.56 -5.09 -24.76
N SER A 64 9.11 -4.46 -25.85
CA SER A 64 10.01 -3.66 -26.69
C SER A 64 9.29 -2.82 -27.73
N MET A 65 9.57 -1.52 -27.78
CA MET A 65 9.73 -0.81 -29.06
C MET A 65 10.88 0.21 -28.98
N PRO A 66 12.13 -0.19 -29.25
CA PRO A 66 13.19 0.76 -29.56
C PRO A 66 13.27 1.10 -31.06
N ASN A 67 12.88 0.18 -31.97
CA ASN A 67 13.26 0.26 -33.40
C ASN A 67 12.19 -0.17 -34.44
N ALA A 68 10.91 -0.35 -34.08
CA ALA A 68 9.88 -0.66 -35.08
C ALA A 68 9.56 0.59 -35.91
N GLN A 69 9.32 0.44 -37.23
CA GLN A 69 8.89 1.58 -38.03
C GLN A 69 7.58 2.13 -37.45
N PRO A 70 7.52 3.43 -37.14
CA PRO A 70 6.33 4.03 -36.59
C PRO A 70 5.16 3.82 -37.54
N ILE A 71 4.00 3.39 -37.00
CA ILE A 71 2.75 3.42 -37.75
C ILE A 71 2.50 4.90 -38.08
N THR A 72 2.58 5.24 -39.36
CA THR A 72 2.58 6.63 -39.88
C THR A 72 1.31 7.40 -39.54
N ASP A 73 0.23 6.69 -39.26
CA ASP A 73 -1.09 7.25 -39.01
C ASP A 73 -1.34 7.52 -37.52
N VAL A 74 -0.29 7.37 -36.69
CA VAL A 74 -0.33 7.62 -35.25
C VAL A 74 0.50 8.85 -34.97
N ASP A 75 -0.07 9.76 -34.19
CA ASP A 75 0.64 10.93 -33.68
C ASP A 75 1.81 10.48 -32.77
N GLN A 76 3.00 10.46 -33.35
CA GLN A 76 4.23 10.07 -32.68
C GLN A 76 4.61 11.03 -31.56
N GLU A 77 4.19 12.30 -31.66
CA GLU A 77 4.44 13.28 -30.61
C GLU A 77 3.53 13.04 -29.41
N ALA A 78 2.25 12.74 -29.64
CA ALA A 78 1.33 12.34 -28.58
C ALA A 78 1.81 11.08 -27.83
N PHE A 79 2.38 10.09 -28.54
CA PHE A 79 2.98 8.91 -27.90
C PHE A 79 4.18 9.27 -27.02
N ARG A 80 5.12 10.09 -27.52
CA ARG A 80 6.29 10.53 -26.74
C ARG A 80 5.87 11.34 -25.53
N GLN A 81 4.90 12.24 -25.68
CA GLN A 81 4.36 13.03 -24.58
C GLN A 81 3.73 12.13 -23.51
N ALA A 82 2.91 11.15 -23.89
CA ALA A 82 2.31 10.20 -22.94
C ALA A 82 3.36 9.38 -22.17
N VAL A 83 4.44 8.95 -22.84
CA VAL A 83 5.58 8.28 -22.19
C VAL A 83 6.29 9.21 -21.21
N ALA A 84 6.58 10.43 -21.65
CA ALA A 84 7.23 11.45 -20.81
C ALA A 84 6.37 11.79 -19.58
N ASP A 85 5.07 11.98 -19.75
CA ASP A 85 4.11 12.27 -18.67
C ASP A 85 4.07 11.14 -17.64
N LYS A 86 4.03 9.88 -18.09
CA LYS A 86 4.07 8.73 -17.17
C LYS A 86 5.41 8.61 -16.44
N GLN A 87 6.52 8.85 -17.13
CA GLN A 87 7.84 8.87 -16.50
C GLN A 87 7.96 10.00 -15.47
N ALA A 88 7.46 11.19 -15.80
CA ALA A 88 7.42 12.34 -14.89
C ALA A 88 6.54 12.04 -13.67
N ALA A 89 5.35 11.46 -13.86
CA ALA A 89 4.47 11.05 -12.77
C ALA A 89 5.12 9.97 -11.87
N SER A 90 5.82 9.00 -12.46
CA SER A 90 6.58 7.98 -11.72
C SER A 90 7.69 8.61 -10.88
N LYS A 91 8.49 9.50 -11.49
CA LYS A 91 9.57 10.21 -10.80
C LYS A 91 9.04 11.10 -9.67
N GLN A 92 7.94 11.82 -9.91
CA GLN A 92 7.28 12.63 -8.89
C GLN A 92 6.83 11.76 -7.71
N ARG A 93 6.27 10.58 -7.97
CA ARG A 93 5.85 9.64 -6.92
C ARG A 93 7.04 9.12 -6.11
N GLU A 94 8.15 8.79 -6.76
CA GLU A 94 9.39 8.37 -6.08
C GLU A 94 9.95 9.49 -5.18
N LEU A 95 9.96 10.73 -5.67
CA LEU A 95 10.40 11.89 -4.88
C LEU A 95 9.50 12.12 -3.65
N VAL A 96 8.18 11.99 -3.81
CA VAL A 96 7.23 12.08 -2.69
C VAL A 96 7.49 10.94 -1.68
N ALA A 97 7.67 9.70 -2.14
CA ALA A 97 7.97 8.58 -1.27
C ALA A 97 9.28 8.78 -0.49
N ALA A 98 10.33 9.28 -1.16
CA ALA A 98 11.60 9.60 -0.53
C ALA A 98 11.45 10.70 0.53
N HIS A 99 10.68 11.75 0.24
CA HIS A 99 10.39 12.82 1.21
C HIS A 99 9.64 12.30 2.45
N LEU A 100 8.61 11.48 2.25
CA LEU A 100 7.82 10.92 3.34
C LEU A 100 8.63 9.94 4.21
N TYR A 101 9.46 9.11 3.57
CA TYR A 101 10.42 8.26 4.29
C TYR A 101 11.44 9.07 5.11
N ALA A 102 12.01 10.12 4.51
CA ALA A 102 12.95 10.98 5.21
C ALA A 102 12.30 11.66 6.43
N THR A 103 11.05 12.09 6.29
CA THR A 103 10.27 12.68 7.39
C THR A 103 10.05 11.67 8.53
N TRP A 104 9.62 10.45 8.20
CA TRP A 104 9.45 9.36 9.16
C TRP A 104 10.75 9.03 9.91
N ARG A 105 11.86 8.85 9.17
CA ARG A 105 13.18 8.59 9.77
C ARG A 105 13.67 9.73 10.65
N TRP A 106 13.47 10.98 10.20
CA TRP A 106 13.86 12.17 10.96
C TRP A 106 13.12 12.30 12.30
N ALA A 107 11.84 11.92 12.32
CA ALA A 107 11.02 11.92 13.54
C ALA A 107 11.45 10.79 14.48
N TRP A 108 11.67 9.58 13.94
CA TRP A 108 12.18 8.44 14.69
C TRP A 108 13.52 8.73 15.37
N GLU A 109 14.47 9.36 14.67
CA GLU A 109 15.80 9.64 15.23
C GLU A 109 15.76 10.57 16.45
N ARG A 110 14.71 11.38 16.61
CA ARG A 110 14.55 12.29 17.74
C ARG A 110 14.07 11.63 19.02
N THR A 111 13.53 10.41 18.93
CA THR A 111 13.15 9.65 20.12
C THR A 111 14.37 9.13 20.89
N GLY A 112 15.55 9.11 20.24
CA GLY A 112 16.75 8.48 20.78
C GLY A 112 16.74 6.94 20.73
N SER A 113 15.69 6.33 20.15
CA SER A 113 15.61 4.89 19.97
C SER A 113 16.57 4.38 18.88
N PRO A 114 16.95 3.10 18.91
CA PRO A 114 17.74 2.49 17.83
C PRO A 114 17.08 2.69 16.47
N ALA A 115 17.90 2.77 15.42
CA ALA A 115 17.40 2.86 14.05
C ALA A 115 16.52 1.63 13.71
N PRO A 116 15.44 1.82 12.93
CA PRO A 116 14.59 0.72 12.48
C PRO A 116 15.40 -0.26 11.64
N VAL A 117 15.12 -1.55 11.79
CA VAL A 117 15.83 -2.59 11.02
C VAL A 117 15.32 -2.63 9.58
N ASP A 118 16.05 -3.28 8.68
CA ASP A 118 15.67 -3.37 7.27
C ASP A 118 14.26 -3.94 7.04
N GLY A 119 13.80 -4.83 7.92
CA GLY A 119 12.44 -5.37 7.88
C GLY A 119 11.38 -4.28 8.05
N ASP A 120 11.56 -3.41 9.05
CA ASP A 120 10.68 -2.30 9.36
C ASP A 120 10.65 -1.28 8.22
N VAL A 121 11.83 -0.94 7.70
CA VAL A 121 11.98 -0.02 6.57
C VAL A 121 11.24 -0.55 5.34
N ARG A 122 11.40 -1.84 5.02
CA ARG A 122 10.69 -2.48 3.91
C ARG A 122 9.18 -2.51 4.13
N TYR A 123 8.75 -2.79 5.35
CA TYR A 123 7.33 -2.82 5.71
C TYR A 123 6.70 -1.43 5.53
N PHE A 124 7.32 -0.41 6.13
CA PHE A 124 6.90 0.99 6.01
C PHE A 124 6.82 1.43 4.54
N ALA A 125 7.87 1.17 3.76
CA ALA A 125 7.91 1.52 2.34
C ALA A 125 6.77 0.86 1.56
N ARG A 126 6.48 -0.43 1.82
CA ARG A 126 5.38 -1.15 1.17
C ARG A 126 4.02 -0.51 1.48
N ARG A 127 3.76 -0.17 2.74
CA ARG A 127 2.50 0.49 3.15
C ARG A 127 2.40 1.88 2.51
N LEU A 128 3.48 2.65 2.54
CA LEU A 128 3.56 3.97 1.91
C LEU A 128 3.27 3.92 0.40
N PHE A 129 3.89 3.00 -0.34
CA PHE A 129 3.61 2.84 -1.76
C PHE A 129 2.18 2.36 -2.04
N ALA A 130 1.60 1.51 -1.19
CA ALA A 130 0.19 1.13 -1.31
C ALA A 130 -0.74 2.35 -1.19
N MET A 131 -0.46 3.25 -0.25
CA MET A 131 -1.21 4.51 -0.08
C MET A 131 -1.05 5.44 -1.30
N LEU A 132 0.18 5.65 -1.78
CA LEU A 132 0.44 6.47 -2.97
C LEU A 132 -0.20 5.88 -4.24
N ASN A 133 -0.26 4.55 -4.36
CA ASN A 133 -0.90 3.87 -5.48
C ASN A 133 -2.43 4.01 -5.47
N ARG A 134 -3.04 4.22 -4.30
CA ARG A 134 -4.46 4.52 -4.13
C ARG A 134 -4.81 5.98 -4.43
N GLY A 135 -3.81 6.81 -4.77
CA GLY A 135 -4.01 8.21 -5.15
C GLY A 135 -3.96 9.20 -4.00
N LEU A 136 -3.57 8.77 -2.79
CA LEU A 136 -3.28 9.70 -1.70
C LEU A 136 -2.04 10.51 -2.10
N SER A 137 -2.16 11.84 -2.07
CA SER A 137 -1.08 12.75 -2.45
C SER A 137 -0.64 13.59 -1.26
N ALA A 138 0.53 14.22 -1.37
CA ALA A 138 1.14 15.07 -0.34
C ALA A 138 0.35 16.36 -0.02
N GLN A 139 -0.88 16.52 -0.52
CA GLN A 139 -1.64 17.77 -0.46
C GLN A 139 -2.60 17.93 0.73
N LEU A 140 -2.54 17.08 1.76
CA LEU A 140 -2.61 17.60 3.15
C LEU A 140 -2.16 16.62 4.26
N ASP A 141 -2.25 15.29 4.12
CA ASP A 141 -2.20 14.46 5.35
C ASP A 141 -0.95 13.57 5.52
N LEU A 142 -0.31 13.15 4.44
CA LEU A 142 0.69 12.08 4.53
C LEU A 142 1.97 12.48 5.27
N THR A 143 2.43 13.73 5.15
CA THR A 143 3.65 14.19 5.84
C THR A 143 3.46 14.20 7.36
N GLU A 144 2.31 14.64 7.85
CA GLU A 144 1.98 14.63 9.27
C GLU A 144 1.78 13.20 9.79
N ILE A 145 1.09 12.36 9.03
CA ILE A 145 0.90 10.93 9.33
C ILE A 145 2.24 10.21 9.50
N VAL A 146 3.16 10.36 8.54
CA VAL A 146 4.45 9.68 8.62
C VAL A 146 5.36 10.29 9.67
N PHE A 147 5.23 11.59 9.95
CA PHE A 147 5.90 12.25 11.07
C PHE A 147 5.43 11.69 12.41
N GLN A 148 4.12 11.59 12.61
CA GLN A 148 3.53 11.04 13.82
C GLN A 148 3.93 9.57 13.99
N ALA A 149 3.82 8.77 12.92
CA ALA A 149 4.29 7.39 12.91
C ALA A 149 5.76 7.29 13.33
N GLY A 150 6.64 8.15 12.83
CA GLY A 150 8.06 8.13 13.20
C GLY A 150 8.29 8.51 14.66
N SER A 151 7.60 9.55 15.14
CA SER A 151 7.65 10.00 16.54
C SER A 151 7.18 8.91 17.52
N ASP A 152 6.25 8.08 17.06
CA ASP A 152 5.64 6.97 17.81
C ASP A 152 6.33 5.62 17.59
N LEU A 153 7.53 5.60 16.98
CA LEU A 153 8.24 4.37 16.63
C LEU A 153 7.38 3.39 15.80
N GLY A 154 6.36 3.90 15.12
CA GLY A 154 5.39 3.17 14.33
C GLY A 154 5.92 2.90 12.93
N ILE A 155 5.85 1.64 12.50
CA ILE A 155 6.30 1.19 11.18
C ILE A 155 5.15 1.11 10.17
N ASP A 156 3.90 1.22 10.63
CA ASP A 156 2.70 1.23 9.81
C ASP A 156 2.08 2.64 9.76
N PRO A 157 2.27 3.41 8.67
CA PRO A 157 1.67 4.75 8.57
C PRO A 157 0.13 4.71 8.46
N THR A 158 -0.48 3.55 8.17
CA THR A 158 -1.96 3.47 8.06
C THR A 158 -2.68 3.53 9.40
N ASP A 159 -1.98 3.26 10.50
CA ASP A 159 -2.50 3.41 11.87
C ASP A 159 -2.89 4.87 12.17
N TYR A 160 -2.30 5.81 11.43
CA TYR A 160 -2.44 7.25 11.63
C TYR A 160 -3.32 7.91 10.57
N LEU A 161 -3.81 7.16 9.58
CA LEU A 161 -4.76 7.68 8.58
C LEU A 161 -6.14 7.97 9.20
N PRO A 162 -6.84 9.04 8.77
CA PRO A 162 -8.27 9.19 9.02
C PRO A 162 -9.10 8.03 8.43
N LEU A 163 -10.23 7.70 9.07
CA LEU A 163 -11.06 6.52 8.74
C LEU A 163 -11.62 6.54 7.31
N GLU A 164 -11.86 7.73 6.76
CA GLU A 164 -12.33 7.97 5.40
C GLU A 164 -11.29 7.55 4.34
N TYR A 165 -10.01 7.51 4.70
CA TYR A 165 -8.92 7.11 3.81
C TYR A 165 -8.54 5.64 3.95
N LEU A 166 -9.15 4.89 4.87
CA LEU A 166 -8.90 3.46 5.04
C LEU A 166 -9.72 2.62 4.05
N THR A 167 -9.20 1.46 3.65
CA THR A 167 -10.02 0.42 3.02
C THR A 167 -11.03 -0.16 4.00
N GLU A 168 -12.01 -0.91 3.51
CA GLU A 168 -12.96 -1.63 4.37
C GLU A 168 -12.25 -2.66 5.25
N GLU A 169 -11.25 -3.36 4.70
CA GLU A 169 -10.38 -4.27 5.44
C GLU A 169 -9.57 -3.52 6.51
N GLU A 170 -8.94 -2.39 6.18
CA GLU A 170 -8.17 -1.58 7.15
C GLU A 170 -9.07 -0.98 8.25
N ARG A 171 -10.32 -0.60 7.92
CA ARG A 171 -11.32 -0.17 8.92
C ARG A 171 -11.75 -1.31 9.82
N ALA A 172 -11.94 -2.52 9.30
CA ALA A 172 -12.28 -3.69 10.10
C ALA A 172 -11.13 -4.03 11.08
N HIS A 173 -9.88 -3.91 10.62
CA HIS A 173 -8.68 -3.99 11.45
C HIS A 173 -8.42 -2.75 12.29
N ARG A 174 -9.32 -1.76 12.34
CA ARG A 174 -9.26 -0.57 13.21
C ARG A 174 -10.62 -0.36 13.89
N ALA A 175 -11.44 -1.40 13.97
CA ALA A 175 -12.74 -1.34 14.62
C ALA A 175 -12.54 -0.76 16.02
N VAL A 176 -13.22 0.36 16.27
CA VAL A 176 -13.19 1.01 17.58
C VAL A 176 -13.75 0.01 18.57
N PRO A 177 -13.02 -0.31 19.66
CA PRO A 177 -13.54 -1.17 20.72
C PRO A 177 -14.90 -0.63 21.16
N THR A 178 -15.88 -1.50 21.31
CA THR A 178 -17.17 -1.12 21.92
C THR A 178 -16.93 -0.55 23.33
N ASP A 179 -17.87 0.26 23.83
CA ASP A 179 -17.78 0.79 25.21
C ASP A 179 -17.57 -0.33 26.25
N GLU A 180 -18.16 -1.50 26.00
CA GLU A 180 -18.01 -2.70 26.83
C GLU A 180 -16.60 -3.30 26.76
N GLU A 181 -15.98 -3.34 25.58
CA GLU A 181 -14.60 -3.80 25.38
C GLU A 181 -13.58 -2.80 25.97
N PHE A 182 -13.84 -1.50 25.80
CA PHE A 182 -13.02 -0.44 26.40
C PHE A 182 -13.06 -0.50 27.93
N GLU A 183 -14.24 -0.59 28.55
CA GLU A 183 -14.37 -0.67 30.02
C GLU A 183 -13.69 -1.91 30.59
N ARG A 184 -13.71 -3.04 29.87
CA ARG A 184 -13.02 -4.26 30.30
C ARG A 184 -11.50 -4.15 30.17
N ALA A 185 -10.99 -3.44 29.17
CA ALA A 185 -9.55 -3.24 28.97
C ALA A 185 -8.97 -2.03 29.72
N ARG A 186 -9.80 -1.13 30.25
CA ARG A 186 -9.39 0.09 30.99
C ARG A 186 -8.44 -0.20 32.16
N GLY A 187 -8.56 -1.38 32.76
CA GLY A 187 -7.70 -1.86 33.85
C GLY A 187 -6.33 -2.39 33.41
N ALA A 188 -6.10 -2.65 32.12
CA ALA A 188 -4.88 -3.27 31.62
C ALA A 188 -3.65 -2.39 31.84
N TYR A 189 -3.73 -1.09 31.52
CA TYR A 189 -2.62 -0.17 31.73
C TYR A 189 -2.27 0.03 33.21
N PRO A 190 -3.24 0.30 34.13
CA PRO A 190 -2.98 0.29 35.57
C PRO A 190 -2.38 -1.03 36.08
N ALA A 191 -2.81 -2.18 35.55
CA ALA A 191 -2.29 -3.48 35.96
C ALA A 191 -0.84 -3.73 35.52
N TRP A 192 -0.49 -3.32 34.31
CA TRP A 192 0.88 -3.33 33.81
C TRP A 192 1.78 -2.42 34.65
N TRP A 193 1.35 -1.18 34.87
CA TRP A 193 2.07 -0.20 35.69
C TRP A 193 2.30 -0.71 37.12
N ALA A 194 1.26 -1.22 37.78
CA ALA A 194 1.36 -1.76 39.13
C ALA A 194 2.24 -3.03 39.20
N GLY A 195 2.33 -3.80 38.11
CA GLY A 195 3.26 -4.92 37.99
C GLY A 195 4.72 -4.44 37.91
N TRP A 196 4.95 -3.39 37.11
CA TRP A 196 6.27 -2.78 36.92
C TRP A 196 6.82 -2.15 38.19
N GLU A 197 6.02 -1.31 38.86
CA GLU A 197 6.41 -0.60 40.09
C GLU A 197 6.82 -1.54 41.23
N LYS A 198 6.29 -2.77 41.25
CA LYS A 198 6.71 -3.79 42.24
C LYS A 198 8.16 -4.25 42.06
N ARG A 199 8.73 -4.07 40.86
CA ARG A 199 10.08 -4.52 40.50
C ARG A 199 11.07 -3.38 40.33
N ASP A 200 10.61 -2.26 39.80
CA ASP A 200 11.40 -1.04 39.71
C ASP A 200 10.56 0.16 40.15
N PRO A 201 10.92 0.85 41.25
CA PRO A 201 10.22 2.04 41.70
C PRO A 201 10.43 3.25 40.76
N ALA A 202 11.38 3.18 39.83
CA ALA A 202 11.50 4.18 38.78
C ALA A 202 10.38 3.99 37.74
N PRO A 203 9.75 5.07 37.26
CA PRO A 203 8.76 4.98 36.20
C PRO A 203 9.39 4.33 34.95
N PRO A 204 8.63 3.53 34.18
CA PRO A 204 9.06 3.06 32.88
C PRO A 204 9.54 4.25 32.03
N ALA A 205 10.62 4.06 31.28
CA ALA A 205 11.07 5.06 30.32
C ALA A 205 9.96 5.38 29.30
N ASP A 206 9.95 6.59 28.75
CA ASP A 206 8.91 7.06 27.82
C ASP A 206 8.69 6.10 26.64
N TRP A 207 9.76 5.46 26.14
CA TRP A 207 9.67 4.47 25.05
C TRP A 207 8.91 3.20 25.47
N ALA A 208 9.03 2.78 26.74
CA ALA A 208 8.38 1.60 27.28
C ALA A 208 6.88 1.85 27.49
N ASP A 209 6.53 3.01 28.03
CA ASP A 209 5.13 3.47 28.12
C ASP A 209 4.46 3.53 26.74
N HIS A 210 5.15 4.15 25.78
CA HIS A 210 4.68 4.28 24.40
C HIS A 210 4.44 2.91 23.75
N THR A 211 5.44 2.04 23.82
CA THR A 211 5.38 0.69 23.25
C THR A 211 4.23 -0.11 23.83
N PHE A 212 4.04 -0.05 25.16
CA PHE A 212 2.96 -0.76 25.82
C PHE A 212 1.59 -0.23 25.40
N ARG A 213 1.38 1.09 25.37
CA ARG A 213 0.10 1.70 24.93
C ARG A 213 -0.23 1.36 23.49
N ARG A 214 0.79 1.34 22.61
CA ARG A 214 0.64 0.92 21.21
C ARG A 214 0.19 -0.53 21.12
N GLN A 215 0.85 -1.45 21.83
CA GLN A 215 0.50 -2.87 21.81
C GLN A 215 -0.85 -3.15 22.48
N LEU A 216 -1.24 -2.38 23.49
CA LEU A 216 -2.58 -2.42 24.09
C LEU A 216 -3.65 -2.06 23.06
N ARG A 217 -3.41 -0.99 22.28
CA ARG A 217 -4.30 -0.62 21.17
C ARG A 217 -4.37 -1.71 20.12
N GLN A 218 -3.23 -2.31 19.75
CA GLN A 218 -3.20 -3.43 18.79
C GLN A 218 -3.97 -4.65 19.30
N ALA A 219 -3.83 -5.02 20.57
CA ALA A 219 -4.55 -6.14 21.16
C ALA A 219 -6.08 -5.92 21.16
N LEU A 220 -6.51 -4.72 21.55
CA LEU A 220 -7.91 -4.30 21.47
C LEU A 220 -8.44 -4.39 20.04
N THR A 221 -7.66 -3.88 19.10
CA THR A 221 -8.03 -3.81 17.69
C THR A 221 -8.04 -5.20 17.03
N ALA A 222 -7.21 -6.13 17.50
CA ALA A 222 -7.19 -7.53 17.07
C ALA A 222 -8.32 -8.38 17.70
N GLY A 223 -9.21 -7.77 18.48
CA GLY A 223 -10.38 -8.44 19.06
C GLY A 223 -10.06 -9.35 20.25
N PHE A 224 -8.91 -9.16 20.91
CA PHE A 224 -8.63 -9.87 22.15
C PHE A 224 -9.62 -9.42 23.24
N GLN A 225 -10.12 -10.39 24.01
CA GLN A 225 -11.03 -10.10 25.12
C GLN A 225 -10.32 -9.25 26.20
N GLY A 226 -11.02 -8.27 26.77
CA GLY A 226 -10.42 -7.32 27.70
C GLY A 226 -9.81 -7.95 28.96
N ASP A 227 -10.35 -9.07 29.43
CA ASP A 227 -9.79 -9.85 30.54
C ASP A 227 -8.48 -10.56 30.17
N VAL A 228 -8.40 -11.10 28.96
CA VAL A 228 -7.16 -11.67 28.40
C VAL A 228 -6.09 -10.60 28.28
N ILE A 229 -6.45 -9.42 27.77
CA ILE A 229 -5.55 -8.26 27.68
C ILE A 229 -5.07 -7.84 29.07
N ALA A 230 -5.96 -7.74 30.06
CA ALA A 230 -5.62 -7.33 31.41
C ALA A 230 -4.67 -8.32 32.10
N GLN A 231 -4.86 -9.63 31.89
CA GLN A 231 -3.98 -10.68 32.40
C GLN A 231 -2.58 -10.60 31.76
N ALA A 232 -2.53 -10.47 30.44
CA ALA A 232 -1.28 -10.30 29.69
C ALA A 232 -0.54 -9.03 30.11
N ALA A 233 -1.26 -7.93 30.33
CA ALA A 233 -0.71 -6.66 30.79
C ALA A 233 -0.07 -6.78 32.18
N HIS A 234 -0.76 -7.42 33.12
CA HIS A 234 -0.21 -7.68 34.44
C HIS A 234 1.04 -8.56 34.38
N ALA A 235 1.04 -9.60 33.55
CA ALA A 235 2.20 -10.48 33.36
C ALA A 235 3.40 -9.73 32.74
N ALA A 236 3.14 -8.91 31.72
CA ALA A 236 4.15 -8.05 31.11
C ALA A 236 4.75 -7.06 32.11
N GLY A 237 3.91 -6.48 32.98
CA GLY A 237 4.34 -5.55 34.03
C GLY A 237 5.24 -6.22 35.06
N LEU A 238 4.86 -7.41 35.54
CA LEU A 238 5.69 -8.20 36.46
C LEU A 238 7.04 -8.61 35.85
N ALA A 239 7.10 -8.76 34.53
CA ALA A 239 8.31 -9.06 33.78
C ALA A 239 9.11 -7.80 33.39
N MET A 240 8.66 -6.59 33.77
CA MET A 240 9.23 -5.31 33.32
C MET A 240 9.36 -5.22 31.79
N SER A 241 8.37 -5.75 31.08
CA SER A 241 8.33 -5.74 29.61
C SER A 241 7.28 -4.76 29.11
N ALA A 242 7.65 -3.98 28.09
CA ALA A 242 6.71 -3.16 27.34
C ALA A 242 5.98 -3.95 26.23
N GLU A 243 6.41 -5.19 25.96
CA GLU A 243 5.89 -6.02 24.88
C GLU A 243 4.67 -6.85 25.32
N LEU A 244 3.52 -6.20 25.51
CA LEU A 244 2.24 -6.85 25.82
C LEU A 244 1.93 -8.07 24.93
N VAL A 245 2.21 -8.00 23.63
CA VAL A 245 1.90 -9.07 22.65
C VAL A 245 2.61 -10.38 22.98
N ALA A 246 3.81 -10.33 23.57
CA ALA A 246 4.54 -11.52 23.99
C ALA A 246 3.83 -12.31 25.11
N PHE A 247 2.86 -11.69 25.79
CA PHE A 247 2.09 -12.27 26.88
C PHE A 247 0.63 -12.58 26.50
N LEU A 248 0.23 -12.27 25.25
CA LEU A 248 -1.08 -12.66 24.73
C LEU A 248 -1.04 -14.13 24.29
N PRO A 249 -2.15 -14.87 24.43
CA PRO A 249 -2.24 -16.22 23.87
C PRO A 249 -2.13 -16.16 22.34
N GLU A 250 -1.47 -17.16 21.74
CA GLU A 250 -1.39 -17.25 20.28
C GLU A 250 -2.80 -17.21 19.67
N THR A 251 -3.02 -16.31 18.70
CA THR A 251 -4.25 -16.31 17.92
C THR A 251 -4.33 -17.64 17.19
N ARG A 252 -5.18 -18.57 17.65
CA ARG A 252 -5.52 -19.75 16.87
C ARG A 252 -6.13 -19.24 15.57
N SER A 253 -5.38 -19.34 14.47
CA SER A 253 -5.95 -19.25 13.14
C SER A 253 -7.06 -20.30 13.08
N SER A 254 -8.32 -19.88 13.05
CA SER A 254 -9.42 -20.74 12.68
C SER A 254 -9.27 -21.08 11.19
N GLY A 255 -8.45 -22.08 10.90
CA GLY A 255 -8.43 -22.85 9.66
C GLY A 255 -8.98 -24.24 9.99
N GLY A 256 -10.10 -24.59 9.35
CA GLY A 256 -10.96 -25.70 9.73
C GLY A 256 -10.38 -27.11 9.59
N GLY A 257 -11.13 -28.08 10.14
CA GLY A 257 -10.89 -29.50 9.95
C GLY A 257 -11.72 -30.36 10.90
N ASN A 258 -12.85 -30.85 10.36
CA ASN A 258 -13.81 -31.84 10.86
C ASN A 258 -14.87 -31.41 11.88
#